data_AF-A0A4Z0MWD7-F1
#
_entry.id   AF-A0A4Z0MWD7-F1
#
_cell.length_a   1.000
_cell.length_b   1.000
_cell.length_c   1.000
_cell.angle_alpha   90.00
_cell.angle_beta   90.00
_cell.angle_gamma   90.00
#
_symmetry.space_group_name_H-M   'P 1'
#
loop_
_entity.id
_entity.type
_entity.pdbx_description
1 polymer ?
#
loop_
_entity_poly.entity_id
_entity_poly.type
_entity_poly.pdbx_seq_one_letter_code
_entity_poly.pdbx_strand_id
1 'polypeptide(L)' 'PTPPPPPSPAHPTTHLQKPRLPKLCISHGLDVVRALCHQVIVLRQGEVVEQGQCERVFTAPQQAYTRQLLALS' A
#
# COMPACT_ATOMS: atom_id res chain seq x y z
N PRO A 1 3.53 -62.96 -6.17
CA PRO A 1 2.81 -61.71 -5.83
C PRO A 1 3.41 -61.07 -4.57
N THR A 2 4.47 -60.29 -4.76
CA THR A 2 5.10 -59.48 -3.71
C THR A 2 4.21 -58.27 -3.37
N PRO A 3 4.06 -57.91 -2.08
CA PRO A 3 3.27 -56.75 -1.68
C PRO A 3 3.97 -55.43 -2.11
N PRO A 4 3.21 -54.34 -2.37
CA PRO A 4 3.77 -53.06 -2.77
C PRO A 4 4.48 -52.35 -1.59
N PRO A 5 5.50 -51.52 -1.87
CA PRO A 5 6.22 -50.76 -0.83
C PRO A 5 5.39 -49.59 -0.27
N PRO A 6 5.66 -49.13 0.97
CA PRO A 6 4.97 -47.99 1.58
C PRO A 6 5.39 -46.64 0.94
N PRO A 7 4.54 -45.60 0.99
CA PRO A 7 4.85 -44.29 0.41
C PRO A 7 5.91 -43.55 1.24
N SER A 8 6.93 -43.02 0.57
CA SER A 8 7.94 -42.11 1.16
C SER A 8 7.30 -40.78 1.61
N PRO A 9 7.78 -40.17 2.70
CA PRO A 9 7.27 -38.89 3.17
C PRO A 9 7.69 -37.77 2.20
N ALA A 10 6.71 -37.21 1.51
CA ALA A 10 6.89 -36.00 0.71
C ALA A 10 7.42 -34.87 1.60
N HIS A 11 8.56 -34.31 1.20
CA HIS A 11 9.14 -33.12 1.83
C HIS A 11 8.09 -31.99 1.81
N PRO A 12 7.94 -31.21 2.89
CA PRO A 12 7.08 -30.04 2.86
C PRO A 12 7.68 -29.06 1.85
N THR A 13 7.04 -28.92 0.69
CA THR A 13 7.25 -27.79 -0.20
C THR A 13 6.82 -26.57 0.58
N THR A 14 7.77 -25.91 1.27
CA THR A 14 7.57 -24.64 1.98
C THR A 14 7.06 -23.62 0.97
N HIS A 15 5.74 -23.57 0.84
CA HIS A 15 5.02 -22.58 0.06
C HIS A 15 5.18 -21.28 0.84
N LEU A 16 6.22 -20.51 0.52
CA LEU A 16 6.50 -19.21 1.13
C LEU A 16 5.39 -18.24 0.71
N GLN A 17 4.22 -18.36 1.35
CA GLN A 17 3.13 -17.41 1.24
C GLN A 17 3.61 -16.12 1.90
N LYS A 18 4.08 -15.18 1.07
CA LYS A 18 4.44 -13.84 1.53
C LYS A 18 3.22 -13.24 2.24
N PRO A 19 3.27 -12.98 3.56
CA PRO A 19 2.17 -12.31 4.22
C PRO A 19 1.96 -10.94 3.56
N ARG A 20 0.69 -10.56 3.32
CA ARG A 20 0.33 -9.23 2.85
C ARG A 20 0.60 -8.23 3.97
N LEU A 21 1.85 -7.78 4.07
CA LEU A 21 2.27 -6.75 5.01
C LEU A 21 1.67 -5.41 4.58
N PRO A 22 1.08 -4.62 5.49
CA PRO A 22 0.66 -3.26 5.19
C PRO A 22 1.89 -2.44 4.82
N LYS A 23 1.90 -1.85 3.62
CA LYS A 23 3.00 -1.03 3.10
C LYS A 23 2.67 0.44 3.36
N LEU A 24 3.45 1.08 4.24
CA LEU A 24 3.41 2.53 4.46
C LEU A 24 4.53 3.18 3.65
N CYS A 25 4.17 4.02 2.68
CA CYS A 25 5.13 4.84 1.93
C CYS A 25 5.01 6.28 2.40
N ILE A 26 6.10 6.84 2.94
CA ILE A 26 6.20 8.26 3.28
C ILE A 26 7.02 8.89 2.16
N SER A 27 6.36 9.70 1.33
CA SER A 27 6.99 10.44 0.23
C SER A 27 6.59 11.90 0.29
N HIS A 28 7.53 12.77 -0.08
CA HIS A 28 7.28 14.22 -0.21
C HIS A 28 6.54 14.57 -1.51
N GLY A 29 6.62 13.69 -2.52
CA GLY A 29 5.91 13.83 -3.79
C GLY A 29 4.60 13.05 -3.76
N LEU A 30 3.51 13.76 -3.99
CA LEU A 30 2.16 13.19 -4.01
C LEU A 30 1.97 12.21 -5.19
N ASP A 31 2.65 12.38 -6.33
CA ASP A 31 2.51 11.53 -7.52
C ASP A 31 2.88 10.06 -7.31
N VAL A 32 3.91 9.78 -6.49
CA VAL A 32 4.30 8.40 -6.15
C VAL A 32 3.27 7.77 -5.22
N VAL A 33 2.73 8.55 -4.28
CA VAL A 33 1.69 8.08 -3.36
C VAL A 33 0.41 7.75 -4.11
N ARG A 34 0.11 8.46 -5.22
CA ARG A 34 -1.02 8.15 -6.10
C ARG A 34 -0.93 6.77 -6.74
N ALA A 35 0.24 6.35 -7.20
CA ALA A 35 0.41 5.05 -7.85
C ALA A 35 0.43 3.86 -6.87
N LEU A 36 0.75 4.13 -5.59
CA LEU A 36 1.00 3.08 -4.59
C LEU A 36 -0.08 2.98 -3.51
N CYS A 37 -0.78 4.07 -3.20
CA CYS A 37 -1.70 4.16 -2.06
C CYS A 37 -3.14 4.46 -2.50
N HIS A 38 -4.08 3.73 -1.91
CA HIS A 38 -5.52 3.91 -2.16
C HIS A 38 -6.10 5.05 -1.33
N GLN A 39 -5.55 5.28 -0.13
CA GLN A 39 -5.94 6.35 0.79
C GLN A 39 -4.75 7.25 1.09
N VAL A 40 -5.02 8.55 1.17
CA VAL A 40 -4.07 9.59 1.52
C VAL A 40 -4.57 10.36 2.72
N ILE A 41 -3.63 10.68 3.62
CA ILE A 41 -3.83 11.57 4.75
C ILE A 41 -2.77 12.66 4.64
N VAL A 42 -3.20 13.89 4.48
CA VAL A 42 -2.34 15.07 4.46
C VAL A 42 -2.32 15.65 5.87
N LEU A 43 -1.12 15.67 6.46
CA LEU A 43 -0.89 16.28 7.77
C LEU A 43 -0.13 17.60 7.61
N ARG A 44 -0.53 18.60 8.39
CA ARG A 44 0.17 19.89 8.48
C ARG A 44 0.24 20.30 9.94
N GLN A 45 1.44 20.57 10.44
CA GLN A 45 1.67 21.00 11.83
C GLN A 45 1.06 20.05 12.89
N GLY A 46 0.98 18.75 12.60
CA GLY A 46 0.40 17.75 13.50
C GLY A 46 -1.12 17.60 13.40
N GLU A 47 -1.79 18.37 12.54
CA GLU A 47 -3.24 18.23 12.29
C GLU A 47 -3.50 17.58 10.94
N VAL A 48 -4.51 16.71 10.89
CA VAL A 48 -5.01 16.15 9.63
C VAL A 48 -5.79 17.25 8.93
N VAL A 49 -5.19 17.83 7.89
CA VAL A 49 -5.84 18.88 7.10
C VAL A 49 -6.75 18.28 6.04
N GLU A 50 -6.37 17.13 5.47
CA GLU A 50 -7.18 16.44 4.47
C GLU A 50 -7.00 14.92 4.55
N GLN A 51 -8.09 14.19 4.37
CA GLN A 51 -8.10 12.73 4.39
C GLN A 51 -9.09 12.24 3.33
N GLY A 52 -8.69 11.27 2.52
CA GLY A 52 -9.60 10.70 1.54
C GLY A 52 -8.98 9.67 0.60
N GLN A 53 -9.78 9.23 -0.38
CA GLN A 53 -9.25 8.47 -1.50
C GLN A 53 -8.24 9.33 -2.26
N CYS A 54 -7.13 8.70 -2.63
CA CYS A 54 -6.06 9.39 -3.35
C CYS A 54 -6.60 10.09 -4.61
N GLU A 55 -7.45 9.42 -5.39
CA GLU A 55 -8.10 10.03 -6.56
C GLU A 55 -8.83 11.34 -6.23
N ARG A 56 -9.65 11.37 -5.18
CA ARG A 56 -10.44 12.55 -4.79
C ARG A 56 -9.56 13.71 -4.31
N VAL A 57 -8.53 13.41 -3.53
CA VAL A 57 -7.57 14.41 -3.01
C VAL A 57 -6.80 15.07 -4.17
N PHE A 58 -6.60 14.36 -5.28
CA PHE A 58 -5.86 14.87 -6.45
C PHE A 58 -6.77 15.53 -7.48
N THR A 59 -7.97 15.00 -7.74
CA THR A 59 -8.90 15.55 -8.73
C THR A 59 -9.69 16.74 -8.20
N ALA A 60 -10.04 16.71 -6.91
CA ALA A 60 -10.88 17.73 -6.28
C ALA A 60 -10.41 18.02 -4.84
N PRO A 61 -9.16 18.49 -4.65
CA PRO A 61 -8.65 18.87 -3.33
C PRO A 61 -9.54 19.93 -2.69
N GLN A 62 -10.03 19.64 -1.48
CA GLN A 62 -10.84 20.57 -0.69
C GLN A 62 -9.94 21.57 0.05
N GLN A 63 -8.74 21.17 0.46
CA GLN A 63 -7.84 22.08 1.16
C GLN A 63 -6.94 22.85 0.22
N ALA A 64 -6.76 24.14 0.55
CA ALA A 64 -5.80 25.01 -0.12
C ALA A 64 -4.35 24.49 0.00
N TYR A 65 -3.99 23.92 1.15
CA TYR A 65 -2.66 23.36 1.38
C TYR A 65 -2.36 22.16 0.47
N THR A 66 -3.32 21.25 0.30
CA THR A 66 -3.21 20.11 -0.62
C THR A 66 -3.00 20.59 -2.06
N ARG A 67 -3.70 21.65 -2.48
CA ARG A 67 -3.50 22.27 -3.81
C ARG A 67 -2.09 22.83 -3.96
N GLN A 68 -1.56 23.51 -2.94
CA GLN A 68 -0.20 24.02 -2.96
C GLN A 68 0.83 22.88 -3.04
N LEU A 69 0.64 21.81 -2.27
CA LEU A 69 1.50 20.62 -2.33
C LEU A 69 1.47 19.97 -3.72
N LEU A 70 0.30 19.83 -4.34
CA LEU A 70 0.15 19.29 -5.69
C LEU A 70 0.78 20.21 -6.76
N ALA A 71 0.78 21.53 -6.56
CA ALA A 71 1.42 22.47 -7.47
C ALA A 71 2.95 22.55 -7.30
N LEU A 72 3.47 22.07 -6.16
CA LEU A 72 4.90 22.02 -5.84
C LEU A 72 5.52 20.64 -6.07
N SER A 73 4.69 19.61 -6.29
CA SER A 73 5.14 18.23 -6.60
C SER A 73 5.53 18.10 -8.07
#